data_AF-A0A3B8PP39-F1
#
_entry.id   AF-A0A3B8PP39-F1
#
_cell.length_a   1.000
_cell.length_b   1.000
_cell.length_c   1.000
_cell.angle_alpha   90.00
_cell.angle_beta   90.00
_cell.angle_gamma   90.00
#
_symmetry.space_group_name_H-M   'P 1'
#
loop_
_entity.id
_entity.type
_entity.pdbx_description
1 polymer ?
#
loop_
_entity_poly.entity_id
_entity_poly.type
_entity_poly.pdbx_seq_one_letter_code
_entity_poly.pdbx_strand_id
1 'polypeptide(L)'
;MTNPLARRDFFRSAADGLYGTALAYLFGREFYGGSGLLAADAPPPTPRLYDLAPKQPHFQPRAKAIIQLFMQGGPSQVDLFDPKPILNSRDGQKMPDSLLGA
;
A
#
# COMPACT_ATOMS: atom_id res chain seq x y z
N MET A 1 -28.54 44.15 -8.84
CA MET A 1 -27.99 43.90 -7.48
C MET A 1 -27.66 42.43 -7.37
N THR A 2 -26.37 42.18 -7.21
CA THR A 2 -25.65 40.90 -7.06
C THR A 2 -26.37 39.87 -6.19
N ASN A 3 -26.60 38.67 -6.73
CA ASN A 3 -26.79 37.49 -5.88
C ASN A 3 -25.41 37.10 -5.33
N PRO A 4 -25.18 37.14 -4.01
CA PRO A 4 -23.87 36.84 -3.43
C PRO A 4 -23.54 35.37 -3.67
N LEU A 5 -22.63 35.13 -4.63
CA LEU A 5 -21.81 33.94 -4.83
C LEU A 5 -22.45 32.63 -4.31
N ALA A 6 -23.27 31.99 -5.15
CA ALA A 6 -23.72 30.64 -4.86
C ALA A 6 -22.49 29.75 -4.60
N ARG A 7 -22.54 28.92 -3.55
CA ARG A 7 -21.42 28.04 -3.13
C ARG A 7 -20.82 27.28 -4.31
N ARG A 8 -21.67 26.85 -5.26
CA ARG A 8 -21.27 26.16 -6.48
C ARG A 8 -20.33 26.99 -7.37
N ASP A 9 -20.59 28.29 -7.53
CA ASP A 9 -19.79 29.16 -8.39
C ASP A 9 -18.45 29.50 -7.73
N PHE A 10 -18.45 29.65 -6.40
CA PHE A 10 -17.21 29.77 -5.62
C PHE A 10 -16.32 28.52 -5.76
N PHE A 11 -16.89 27.32 -5.54
CA PHE A 11 -16.13 26.08 -5.67
C PHE A 11 -15.66 25.80 -7.10
N ARG A 12 -16.44 26.18 -8.12
CA ARG A 12 -16.02 26.08 -9.52
C ARG A 12 -14.80 26.97 -9.78
N SER A 13 -14.86 28.24 -9.40
CA SER A 13 -13.74 29.17 -9.58
C SER A 13 -12.47 28.75 -8.82
N ALA A 14 -12.61 28.27 -7.58
CA ALA A 14 -11.48 27.77 -6.81
C ALA A 14 -10.84 26.51 -7.42
N ALA A 15 -11.66 25.59 -7.94
CA ALA A 15 -11.19 24.37 -8.60
C ALA A 15 -10.42 24.68 -9.89
N ASP A 16 -10.91 25.62 -10.70
CA ASP A 16 -10.27 26.01 -11.97
C ASP A 16 -8.83 26.53 -11.74
N GLY A 17 -8.60 27.31 -10.67
CA GLY A 17 -7.25 27.76 -10.29
C GLY A 17 -6.33 26.63 -9.83
N LEU A 18 -6.86 25.68 -9.04
CA LEU A 18 -6.10 24.51 -8.58
C LEU A 18 -5.70 23.61 -9.76
N TYR A 19 -6.62 23.38 -10.71
CA TYR A 19 -6.32 22.61 -11.92
C TYR A 19 -5.25 23.29 -12.79
N GLY A 20 -5.32 24.62 -12.94
CA GLY A 20 -4.30 25.38 -13.69
C GLY A 20 -2.91 25.24 -13.08
N THR A 21 -2.79 25.34 -11.75
CA THR A 21 -1.49 25.19 -11.06
C THR A 21 -0.96 23.76 -11.11
N ALA A 22 -1.83 22.76 -10.95
CA ALA A 22 -1.44 21.35 -11.07
C ALA A 22 -0.97 21.00 -12.49
N LEU A 23 -1.68 21.49 -13.53
CA LEU A 23 -1.31 21.29 -14.92
C LEU A 23 0.00 21.99 -15.26
N ALA A 24 0.20 23.22 -14.80
CA ALA A 24 1.45 23.95 -14.95
C ALA A 24 2.62 23.24 -14.26
N TYR A 25 2.40 22.63 -13.10
CA TYR A 25 3.40 21.82 -12.40
C TYR A 25 3.78 20.56 -13.18
N LEU A 26 2.81 19.83 -13.71
CA LEU A 26 3.05 18.61 -14.50
C LEU A 26 3.79 18.92 -15.80
N PHE A 27 3.32 19.91 -16.58
CA PHE A 27 3.99 20.32 -17.82
C PHE A 27 5.35 20.97 -17.55
N GLY A 28 5.49 21.71 -16.46
CA GLY A 28 6.77 22.24 -15.99
C GLY A 28 7.80 21.12 -15.75
N ARG A 29 7.35 20.00 -15.21
CA ARG A 29 8.21 18.84 -14.93
C ARG A 29 8.55 18.03 -16.19
N GLU A 30 7.59 17.83 -17.09
CA GLU A 30 7.76 17.04 -18.32
C GLU A 30 8.53 17.80 -19.42
N PHE A 31 8.19 19.06 -19.70
CA PHE A 31 8.83 19.81 -20.79
C PHE A 31 10.18 20.42 -20.40
N TYR A 32 10.41 20.74 -19.11
CA TYR A 32 11.66 21.37 -18.66
C TYR A 32 12.58 20.42 -17.88
N GLY A 33 12.38 19.10 -17.97
CA GLY A 33 13.36 18.11 -17.54
C GLY A 33 13.66 18.12 -16.04
N GLY A 34 12.61 18.09 -15.19
CA GLY A 34 12.77 17.92 -13.73
C GLY A 34 13.28 19.14 -12.96
N SER A 35 13.91 20.10 -13.63
CA SER A 35 14.30 21.41 -13.08
C SER A 35 13.38 22.47 -13.67
N GLY A 36 12.17 22.56 -13.10
CA GLY A 36 11.18 23.55 -13.54
C GLY A 36 11.72 24.98 -13.46
N LEU A 37 11.18 25.88 -14.29
CA LEU A 37 11.57 27.30 -14.42
C LEU A 37 11.53 28.10 -13.09
N LEU A 38 10.85 27.58 -12.07
CA LEU A 38 10.73 28.13 -10.70
C LEU A 38 11.32 27.21 -9.62
N ALA A 39 11.85 26.05 -10.00
CA ALA A 39 12.52 25.18 -9.05
C ALA A 39 13.90 25.80 -8.76
N ALA A 40 14.10 26.28 -7.53
CA ALA A 40 15.45 26.51 -7.03
C ALA A 40 16.26 25.25 -7.27
N ASP A 41 17.53 25.37 -7.71
CA ASP A 41 18.46 24.27 -8.01
C ASP A 41 18.38 23.18 -6.94
N ALA A 42 17.44 22.26 -7.13
CA ALA A 42 17.27 21.13 -6.27
C ALA A 42 18.34 20.16 -6.75
N PRO A 43 19.24 19.68 -5.88
CA PRO A 43 20.23 18.71 -6.28
C PRO A 43 19.49 17.55 -6.97
N PRO A 44 20.04 17.03 -8.10
CA PRO A 44 19.38 16.00 -8.87
C PRO A 44 18.96 14.87 -7.94
N PRO A 45 17.77 14.27 -8.13
CA PRO A 45 17.30 13.20 -7.27
C PRO A 45 18.34 12.11 -7.28
N THR A 46 19.10 11.98 -6.19
CA THR A 46 20.09 10.93 -6.04
C THR A 46 19.36 9.62 -6.25
N PRO A 47 19.81 8.75 -7.18
CA PRO A 47 19.17 7.46 -7.38
C PRO A 47 19.08 6.80 -6.01
N ARG A 48 17.85 6.52 -5.57
CA ARG A 48 17.63 5.85 -4.28
C ARG A 48 18.22 4.45 -4.42
N LEU A 49 19.47 4.31 -3.99
CA LEU A 49 20.13 3.02 -3.86
C LEU A 49 19.41 2.30 -2.72
N TYR A 50 18.58 1.32 -3.10
CA TYR A 50 17.96 0.42 -2.15
C TYR A 50 19.00 -0.61 -1.74
N ASP A 51 19.78 -0.26 -0.73
CA ASP A 51 20.68 -1.20 -0.09
C ASP A 51 19.91 -2.10 0.88
N LEU A 52 20.17 -3.41 0.80
CA LEU A 52 19.63 -4.42 1.71
C LEU A 52 20.50 -4.57 2.97
N ALA A 53 21.56 -3.76 3.10
CA ALA A 53 22.36 -3.71 4.30
C ALA A 53 21.49 -3.39 5.54
N PRO A 54 21.76 -4.05 6.68
CA PRO A 54 21.09 -3.74 7.94
C PRO A 54 21.18 -2.26 8.28
N LYS A 55 20.03 -1.63 8.48
CA LYS A 55 19.96 -0.22 8.90
C LYS A 55 20.25 -0.09 10.39
N GLN A 56 20.96 0.96 10.76
CA GLN A 56 21.14 1.27 12.18
C GLN A 56 19.79 1.71 12.78
N PRO A 57 19.34 1.10 13.89
CA PRO A 57 18.15 1.54 14.59
C PRO A 57 18.38 2.89 15.28
N HIS A 58 17.32 3.67 15.48
CA HIS A 58 17.41 4.96 16.20
C HIS A 58 17.79 4.79 17.68
N PHE A 59 17.57 3.61 18.26
CA PHE A 59 17.86 3.29 19.66
C PHE A 59 18.67 1.99 19.76
N GLN A 60 19.40 1.83 20.86
CA GLN A 60 20.09 0.56 21.10
C GLN A 60 19.08 -0.59 21.22
N PRO A 61 19.31 -1.70 20.49
CA PRO A 61 18.44 -2.86 20.57
C PRO A 61 18.55 -3.48 21.97
N ARG A 62 17.41 -3.60 22.66
CA ARG A 62 17.35 -4.26 23.97
C ARG A 62 17.39 -5.78 23.87
N ALA A 63 16.87 -6.33 22.77
CA ALA A 63 16.86 -7.77 22.50
C ALA A 63 18.14 -8.17 21.74
N LYS A 64 18.82 -9.22 22.21
CA LYS A 64 20.06 -9.74 21.62
C LYS A 64 19.84 -10.87 20.61
N ALA A 65 18.74 -11.61 20.75
CA ALA A 65 18.35 -12.70 19.88
C ALA A 65 16.83 -12.77 19.74
N ILE A 66 16.35 -13.13 18.55
CA ILE A 66 14.94 -13.45 18.28
C ILE A 66 14.90 -14.92 17.89
N ILE A 67 14.29 -15.75 18.73
CA ILE A 67 14.07 -17.16 18.42
C ILE A 67 12.63 -17.29 17.95
N GLN A 68 12.42 -17.51 16.65
CA GLN A 68 11.10 -17.75 16.09
C GLN A 68 10.85 -19.25 16.04
N LEU A 69 9.92 -19.73 16.87
CA LEU A 69 9.52 -21.13 16.87
C LEU A 69 8.30 -21.28 15.95
N PHE A 70 8.48 -21.99 14.83
CA PHE A 70 7.38 -22.38 13.95
C PHE A 70 6.90 -23.78 14.32
N MET A 71 5.87 -23.83 15.16
CA MET A 71 5.29 -25.10 15.60
C MET A 71 4.22 -25.55 14.60
N GLN A 72 4.57 -26.55 13.79
CA GLN A 72 3.60 -27.21 12.92
C GLN A 72 2.63 -28.02 13.79
N GLY A 73 1.32 -27.82 13.61
CA GLY A 73 0.28 -28.59 14.32
C GLY A 73 -0.68 -27.78 15.19
N GLY A 74 -0.62 -26.45 15.18
CA GLY A 74 -1.74 -25.64 15.68
C GLY A 74 -2.96 -25.77 14.75
N PRO A 75 -4.20 -25.78 15.28
CA PRO A 75 -5.38 -25.74 14.42
C PRO A 75 -5.28 -24.51 13.53
N SER A 76 -5.50 -24.69 12.22
CA SER A 76 -5.46 -23.56 11.29
C SER A 76 -6.49 -22.53 11.73
N GLN A 77 -6.26 -21.23 11.49
CA GLN A 77 -7.27 -20.19 11.79
C GLN A 77 -8.65 -20.53 11.21
N VAL A 78 -8.66 -21.23 10.07
CA VAL A 78 -9.85 -21.69 9.36
C VAL A 78 -10.58 -22.82 10.12
N ASP A 79 -9.90 -23.52 11.04
CA ASP A 79 -10.41 -24.68 11.79
C ASP A 79 -10.84 -24.41 13.23
N LEU A 80 -10.62 -23.21 13.79
CA LEU A 80 -10.94 -22.97 15.20
C LEU A 80 -12.43 -22.73 15.50
N PHE A 81 -13.12 -21.93 14.70
CA PHE A 81 -14.43 -21.36 15.11
C PHE A 81 -15.57 -21.56 14.11
N ASP A 82 -15.31 -22.23 12.99
CA ASP A 82 -16.36 -22.53 12.02
C ASP A 82 -16.76 -24.01 12.12
N PRO A 83 -17.98 -24.33 12.58
CA PRO A 83 -18.45 -25.71 12.57
C PRO A 83 -18.51 -26.22 11.13
N LYS A 84 -17.85 -27.34 10.86
CA LYS A 84 -17.79 -27.96 9.54
C LYS A 84 -18.72 -29.19 9.46
N PRO A 85 -20.05 -29.01 9.34
CA PRO A 85 -21.00 -30.12 9.42
C PRO A 85 -20.79 -31.18 8.33
N ILE A 86 -20.42 -30.76 7.11
CA ILE A 86 -20.16 -31.69 6.00
C ILE A 86 -18.88 -32.49 6.25
N LEU A 87 -17.83 -31.85 6.79
CA LEU A 87 -16.58 -32.53 7.12
C LEU A 87 -16.80 -33.54 8.25
N ASN A 88 -17.53 -33.14 9.29
CA ASN A 88 -17.91 -34.03 10.40
C ASN A 88 -18.76 -35.21 9.91
N SER A 89 -19.69 -34.98 8.97
CA SER A 89 -20.53 -36.05 8.40
C SER A 89 -19.75 -37.01 7.50
N ARG A 90 -18.61 -36.58 6.93
CA ARG A 90 -17.78 -37.38 6.02
C ARG A 90 -16.51 -37.89 6.70
N ASP A 91 -16.38 -37.70 8.00
CA ASP A 91 -15.25 -38.19 8.77
C ASP A 91 -15.13 -39.72 8.64
N GLY A 92 -13.90 -40.20 8.45
CA GLY A 92 -13.59 -41.63 8.23
C GLY A 92 -14.05 -42.23 6.88
N GLN A 93 -14.69 -41.46 5.99
CA GLN A 93 -15.05 -41.96 4.66
C GLN A 93 -13.82 -42.02 3.74
N LYS A 94 -13.74 -43.07 2.91
CA LYS A 94 -12.67 -43.18 1.90
C LYS A 94 -12.78 -42.01 0.92
N MET A 95 -11.65 -41.39 0.61
CA MET A 95 -11.60 -40.32 -0.39
C MET A 95 -12.15 -40.82 -1.73
N PRO A 96 -12.98 -40.02 -2.43
CA PRO A 96 -13.51 -40.41 -3.71
C PRO A 96 -12.38 -40.59 -4.73
N ASP A 97 -12.45 -41.67 -5.51
CA ASP A 97 -11.42 -42.01 -6.50
C ASP A 97 -11.26 -40.92 -7.59
N SER A 98 -12.25 -40.03 -7.76
CA SER A 98 -12.16 -38.88 -8.66
C SER A 98 -11.20 -37.78 -8.22
N LEU A 99 -10.82 -37.74 -6.93
CA LEU A 99 -9.90 -36.76 -6.35
C LEU A 99 -8.50 -37.34 -6.12
N LEU A 100 -8.37 -38.66 -6.16
CA LEU A 100 -7.10 -39.36 -6.21
C LEU A 100 -6.64 -39.30 -7.68
N GLY A 101 -5.99 -38.20 -8.05
CA GLY A 101 -5.36 -38.09 -9.37
C GLY A 101 -4.51 -39.32 -9.66
N ALA A 102 -4.77 -39.96 -10.80
CA ALA A 102 -4.03 -41.12 -11.28
C ALA A 102 -2.55 -40.80 -11.51
#